data_AF-A0A926ZZV7-F1
#
_entry.id   AF-A0A926ZZV7-F1
#
_cell.length_a   1.000
_cell.length_b   1.000
_cell.length_c   1.000
_cell.angle_alpha   90.00
_cell.angle_beta   90.00
_cell.angle_gamma   90.00
#
_symmetry.space_group_name_H-M   'P 1'
#
loop_
_entity.id
_entity.type
_entity.pdbx_description
1 polymer ?
#
loop_
_entity_poly.entity_id
_entity_poly.type
_entity_poly.pdbx_seq_one_letter_code
_entity_poly.pdbx_strand_id
1 'polypeptide(L)'
;MKKRKVILLTILSISTVILVVVGSYWGTKVMALPPVEDIPEEILRTEMITIARSPIDGKPLTAAEYAELQAHLQTSPPPKLNAQIREQVFLLKLRKALLQIFPFLGI
;
A
#
# COMPACT_ATOMS: atom_id res chain seq x y z
N MET A 1 18.63 -70.64 4.25
CA MET A 1 18.24 -69.36 3.60
C MET A 1 16.99 -68.69 4.18
N LYS A 2 15.99 -69.44 4.66
CA LYS A 2 14.70 -68.87 5.14
C LYS A 2 14.82 -67.99 6.40
N LYS A 3 15.60 -68.41 7.41
CA LYS A 3 15.80 -67.67 8.67
C LYS A 3 16.47 -66.29 8.50
N ARG A 4 17.49 -66.20 7.64
CA ARG A 4 18.17 -64.92 7.31
C ARG A 4 17.23 -63.91 6.64
N LYS A 5 16.34 -64.38 5.76
CA LYS A 5 15.33 -63.52 5.12
C LYS A 5 14.31 -63.00 6.12
N VAL A 6 13.88 -63.82 7.08
CA VAL A 6 12.96 -63.39 8.16
C VAL A 6 13.61 -62.33 9.06
N ILE A 7 14.87 -62.51 9.46
CA ILE A 7 15.60 -61.53 10.28
C ILE A 7 15.75 -60.19 9.54
N LEU A 8 16.05 -60.21 8.25
CA LEU A 8 16.16 -58.99 7.44
C LEU A 8 14.82 -58.26 7.32
N LEU A 9 13.71 -58.99 7.15
CA LEU A 9 12.37 -58.40 7.10
C LEU A 9 11.96 -57.77 8.43
N THR A 10 12.31 -58.39 9.57
CA THR A 10 12.03 -57.79 10.89
C THR A 10 12.82 -56.50 11.11
N ILE A 11 14.09 -56.46 10.69
CA ILE A 11 14.93 -55.25 10.82
C ILE A 11 14.38 -54.12 9.93
N LEU A 12 13.98 -54.45 8.70
CA LEU A 12 13.39 -53.47 7.78
C LEU A 12 12.09 -52.89 8.33
N SER A 13 11.22 -53.73 8.89
CA SER A 13 9.95 -53.29 9.49
C SER A 13 10.17 -52.39 10.72
N ILE A 14 11.17 -52.69 11.55
CA ILE A 14 11.48 -51.86 12.73
C ILE A 14 12.04 -50.51 12.27
N SER A 15 12.93 -50.52 11.28
CA SER A 15 13.52 -49.29 10.71
C SER A 15 12.45 -48.36 10.11
N THR A 16 11.51 -48.90 9.35
CA THR A 16 10.43 -48.09 8.76
C THR A 16 9.50 -47.51 9.81
N VAL A 17 9.16 -48.25 10.86
CA VAL A 17 8.35 -47.72 11.98
C VAL A 17 9.07 -46.57 12.68
N ILE A 18 10.37 -46.72 12.95
CA ILE A 18 11.17 -45.65 13.57
C ILE A 18 11.20 -44.39 12.68
N LEU A 19 11.40 -44.56 11.36
CA LEU A 19 11.39 -43.46 10.41
C LEU A 19 10.06 -42.70 10.38
N VAL A 20 8.94 -43.42 10.38
CA VAL A 20 7.59 -42.80 10.41
C VAL A 20 7.36 -42.05 11.71
N VAL A 21 7.73 -42.64 12.86
CA VAL A 21 7.57 -42.00 14.17
C VAL A 21 8.42 -40.73 14.26
N VAL A 22 9.68 -40.77 13.83
CA VAL A 22 10.57 -39.59 13.83
C VAL A 22 10.06 -38.51 12.87
N GLY A 23 9.60 -38.89 11.67
CA GLY A 23 9.02 -37.96 10.70
C GLY A 23 7.72 -37.30 11.20
N SER A 24 6.97 -37.98 12.08
CA SER A 24 5.74 -37.43 12.68
C SER A 24 6.02 -36.31 13.67
N TYR A 25 7.21 -36.27 14.27
CA TYR A 25 7.64 -35.16 15.14
C TYR A 25 8.19 -33.96 14.37
N TRP A 26 8.33 -34.07 13.04
CA TRP A 26 8.60 -32.90 12.20
C TRP A 26 7.33 -32.06 12.11
N GLY A 27 7.15 -31.20 13.12
CA GLY A 27 6.01 -30.30 13.21
C GLY A 27 5.86 -29.51 11.90
N THR A 28 4.63 -29.47 11.40
CA THR A 28 4.27 -28.59 10.29
C THR A 28 4.51 -27.15 10.75
N LYS A 29 5.63 -26.54 10.33
CA LYS A 29 5.80 -25.09 10.44
C LYS A 29 4.63 -24.48 9.67
N VAL A 30 3.69 -23.88 10.40
CA VAL A 30 2.59 -23.12 9.81
C VAL A 30 3.23 -21.85 9.23
N MET A 31 3.65 -21.93 7.97
CA MET A 31 4.35 -20.87 7.24
C MET A 31 3.44 -19.70 6.82
N ALA A 32 2.17 -19.73 7.23
CA ALA A 32 1.13 -18.84 6.71
C ALA A 32 0.52 -17.89 7.74
N LEU A 33 0.97 -17.95 9.00
CA LEU A 33 0.58 -16.94 9.98
C LEU A 33 1.57 -15.78 9.89
N PRO A 34 1.10 -14.53 9.78
CA PRO A 34 1.98 -13.39 9.95
C PRO A 34 2.68 -13.46 11.31
N PRO A 35 3.92 -12.95 11.43
CA PRO A 35 4.60 -12.88 12.72
C PRO A 35 3.71 -12.15 13.74
N VAL A 36 3.77 -12.56 15.01
CA VAL A 36 2.88 -12.06 16.07
C VAL A 36 3.10 -10.55 16.31
N GLU A 37 4.27 -10.05 15.91
CA GLU A 37 4.64 -8.64 15.95
C GLU A 37 3.91 -7.78 14.90
N ASP A 38 3.34 -8.37 13.84
CA ASP A 38 2.60 -7.63 12.82
C ASP A 38 1.19 -7.28 13.32
N ILE A 39 0.87 -5.98 13.31
CA ILE A 39 -0.45 -5.49 13.70
C ILE A 39 -1.47 -5.92 12.62
N PRO A 40 -2.56 -6.61 13.00
CA PRO A 40 -3.57 -7.05 12.04
C PRO A 40 -4.29 -5.86 11.40
N GLU A 41 -4.70 -6.03 10.13
CA GLU A 41 -5.36 -4.97 9.36
C GLU A 41 -6.66 -4.48 10.01
N GLU A 42 -7.37 -5.33 10.73
CA GLU A 42 -8.61 -4.98 11.42
C GLU A 42 -8.36 -3.92 12.52
N ILE A 43 -7.19 -3.97 13.15
CA ILE A 43 -6.77 -2.96 14.13
C ILE A 43 -6.36 -1.69 13.39
N LEU A 44 -5.55 -1.78 12.33
CA LEU A 44 -5.14 -0.62 11.52
C LEU A 44 -6.31 0.13 10.88
N ARG A 45 -7.39 -0.58 10.50
CA ARG A 45 -8.63 0.02 9.98
C ARG A 45 -9.42 0.77 11.06
N THR A 46 -9.23 0.41 12.32
CA THR A 46 -9.88 1.03 13.48
C THR A 46 -9.02 2.15 14.07
N GLU A 47 -7.71 2.15 13.82
CA GLU A 47 -6.81 3.23 14.20
C GLU A 47 -7.20 4.53 13.49
N MET A 48 -7.74 5.49 14.27
CA MET A 48 -7.93 6.84 13.77
C MET A 48 -6.57 7.49 13.53
N ILE A 49 -6.34 7.96 12.30
CA ILE A 49 -5.16 8.75 11.93
C ILE A 49 -5.19 10.06 12.75
N THR A 50 -4.52 10.05 13.89
CA THR A 50 -4.44 11.17 14.84
C THR A 50 -3.43 12.23 14.40
N ILE A 51 -2.55 11.87 13.46
CA ILE A 51 -1.44 12.68 12.97
C ILE A 51 -1.67 12.97 11.49
N ALA A 52 -2.09 14.19 11.17
CA ALA A 52 -2.11 14.71 9.82
C ALA A 52 -0.73 15.30 9.47
N ARG A 53 -0.49 15.60 8.19
CA ARG A 53 0.64 16.46 7.79
C ARG A 53 0.12 17.79 7.28
N SER A 54 0.82 18.87 7.60
CA SER A 54 0.49 20.19 7.08
C SER A 54 0.57 20.19 5.54
N PRO A 55 -0.48 20.63 4.82
CA PRO A 55 -0.45 20.76 3.36
C PRO A 55 0.51 21.85 2.86
N ILE A 56 1.04 22.68 3.76
CA ILE A 56 1.97 23.77 3.44
C ILE A 56 3.42 23.31 3.63
N ASP A 57 3.72 22.71 4.80
CA ASP A 57 5.10 22.44 5.24
C ASP A 57 5.44 20.94 5.38
N GLY A 58 4.44 20.04 5.28
CA GLY A 58 4.63 18.59 5.45
C GLY A 58 4.97 18.13 6.87
N LYS A 59 5.01 19.04 7.85
CA LYS A 59 5.23 18.72 9.27
C LYS A 59 4.06 17.94 9.87
N PRO A 60 4.31 17.04 10.85
CA PRO A 60 3.25 16.35 11.57
C PRO A 60 2.41 17.36 12.35
N LEU A 61 1.09 17.19 12.31
CA LEU A 61 0.09 18.09 12.85
C LEU A 61 -1.00 17.25 13.52
N THR A 62 -1.53 17.70 14.66
CA THR A 62 -2.66 17.02 15.30
C THR A 62 -3.96 17.27 14.54
N ALA A 63 -4.96 16.42 14.74
CA ALA A 63 -6.27 16.56 14.08
C ALA A 63 -6.95 17.92 14.39
N ALA A 64 -6.78 18.46 15.59
CA ALA A 64 -7.35 19.75 15.99
C ALA A 64 -6.68 20.92 15.25
N GLU A 65 -5.35 20.94 15.25
CA GLU A 65 -4.57 21.97 14.54
C GLU A 65 -4.80 21.90 13.03
N TYR A 66 -5.02 20.70 12.47
CA TYR A 66 -5.40 20.53 11.06
C TYR A 66 -6.77 21.15 10.75
N ALA A 67 -7.76 20.96 11.63
CA ALA A 67 -9.09 21.55 11.44
C ALA A 67 -9.04 23.09 11.46
N GLU A 68 -8.25 23.67 12.37
CA GLU A 68 -8.01 25.12 12.43
C GLU A 68 -7.31 25.64 11.17
N LEU A 69 -6.24 24.95 10.73
CA LEU A 69 -5.52 25.29 9.51
C LEU A 69 -6.44 25.23 8.28
N GLN A 70 -7.28 24.21 8.19
CA GLN A 70 -8.21 24.03 7.08
C GLN A 70 -9.26 25.15 7.05
N ALA A 71 -9.77 25.58 8.22
CA ALA A 71 -10.68 26.70 8.34
C ALA A 71 -10.00 28.00 7.87
N HIS A 72 -8.74 28.25 8.24
CA HIS A 72 -7.98 29.40 7.75
C HIS A 72 -7.76 29.36 6.25
N LEU A 73 -7.41 28.20 5.68
CA LEU A 73 -7.18 28.05 4.24
C LEU A 73 -8.47 28.25 3.42
N GLN A 74 -9.62 27.82 3.93
CA GLN A 74 -10.91 28.00 3.24
C GLN A 74 -11.36 29.47 3.22
N THR A 75 -10.98 30.26 4.21
CA THR A 75 -11.32 31.69 4.26
C THR A 75 -10.48 32.55 3.32
N SER A 76 -9.34 32.05 2.84
CA SER A 76 -8.50 32.78 1.91
C SER A 76 -9.06 32.67 0.49
N PRO A 77 -9.49 33.78 -0.14
CA PRO A 77 -9.90 33.72 -1.54
C PRO A 77 -8.72 33.23 -2.39
N PRO A 78 -8.97 32.39 -3.40
CA PRO A 78 -7.89 31.86 -4.24
C PRO A 78 -7.07 33.02 -4.79
N PRO A 79 -5.72 32.91 -4.79
CA PRO A 79 -4.86 33.99 -5.22
C PRO A 79 -5.30 34.46 -6.61
N LYS A 80 -5.74 35.71 -6.70
CA LYS A 80 -6.21 36.29 -7.96
C LYS A 80 -4.99 36.42 -8.87
N LEU A 81 -4.92 35.58 -9.90
CA LEU A 81 -3.95 35.74 -10.98
C LEU A 81 -3.97 37.18 -11.49
N ASN A 82 -2.79 37.75 -11.76
CA ASN A 82 -2.65 39.06 -12.39
C ASN A 82 -3.57 39.13 -13.64
N ALA A 83 -4.34 40.21 -13.75
CA ALA A 83 -5.30 40.40 -14.83
C ALA A 83 -4.64 40.26 -16.21
N GLN A 84 -3.41 40.75 -16.37
CA GLN A 84 -2.66 40.64 -17.63
C GLN A 84 -2.38 39.18 -18.00
N ILE A 85 -1.94 38.36 -17.04
CA ILE A 85 -1.66 36.94 -17.26
C ILE A 85 -2.94 36.19 -17.63
N ARG A 86 -4.05 36.51 -16.95
CA ARG A 86 -5.37 35.94 -17.26
C ARG A 86 -5.79 36.22 -18.71
N GLU A 87 -5.64 37.46 -19.15
CA GLU A 87 -5.97 37.88 -20.51
C GLU A 87 -5.07 37.20 -21.54
N GLN A 88 -3.75 37.13 -21.29
CA GLN A 88 -2.82 36.42 -22.18
C GLN A 88 -3.19 34.94 -22.33
N VAL A 89 -3.47 34.24 -21.22
CA VAL A 89 -3.90 32.84 -21.26
C VAL A 89 -5.22 32.68 -22.01
N PHE A 90 -6.16 33.62 -21.85
CA PHE A 90 -7.42 33.61 -22.59
C PHE A 90 -7.19 33.75 -24.10
N LEU A 91 -6.35 34.69 -24.54
CA LEU A 91 -6.02 34.89 -25.95
C LEU A 91 -5.32 33.68 -26.56
N LEU A 92 -4.43 33.02 -25.82
CA LEU A 92 -3.77 31.79 -26.26
C LEU A 92 -4.76 30.64 -26.43
N LYS A 93 -5.70 30.48 -25.47
CA LYS A 93 -6.77 29.48 -25.57
C LYS A 93 -7.68 29.75 -26.77
N LEU A 94 -8.03 31.01 -27.00
CA LEU A 94 -8.84 31.43 -28.15
C LEU A 94 -8.11 31.14 -29.46
N ARG A 95 -6.83 31.52 -29.58
CA ARG A 95 -5.99 31.20 -30.75
C ARG A 95 -5.98 29.70 -31.01
N LYS A 96 -5.76 28.88 -29.98
CA LYS A 96 -5.74 27.42 -30.09
C LYS A 96 -7.08 26.87 -30.59
N ALA A 97 -8.19 27.37 -30.05
CA ALA A 97 -9.53 26.96 -30.48
C ALA A 97 -9.80 27.33 -31.95
N LEU A 98 -9.39 28.53 -32.37
CA LEU A 98 -9.52 28.97 -33.76
C LEU A 98 -8.71 28.09 -34.72
N LEU A 99 -7.46 27.78 -34.39
CA LEU A 99 -6.62 26.88 -35.21
C LEU A 99 -7.16 25.44 -35.26
N GLN A 100 -7.83 24.99 -34.19
CA GLN A 100 -8.46 23.67 -34.16
C GLN A 100 -9.71 23.59 -35.05
N ILE A 101 -10.51 24.65 -35.10
CA ILE A 101 -11.74 24.72 -35.92
C ILE A 101 -11.38 25.04 -37.39
N PHE A 102 -10.39 25.89 -37.60
CA PHE A 102 -9.99 26.40 -38.91
C PHE A 102 -8.50 26.13 -39.14
N PRO A 103 -8.11 24.89 -39.50
CA PRO A 103 -6.72 24.47 -39.66
C PRO A 103 -6.00 25.14 -40.86
N PHE A 104 -6.71 25.95 -41.64
CA PHE A 104 -6.21 26.68 -42.80
C PHE A 104 -5.91 28.16 -42.49
N LEU A 105 -6.20 28.65 -41.27
CA LEU A 105 -5.71 29.95 -40.81
C LEU A 105 -4.19 29.85 -40.63
N GLY A 106 -3.44 30.18 -41.69
CA GLY A 106 -1.97 30.14 -41.72
C GLY A 106 -1.34 31.25 -40.87
N ILE A 107 -1.47 31.16 -39.55
CA ILE A 107 -0.98 32.14 -38.56
C ILE A 107 -0.06 31.49 -37.52
#